data_AF-B2IBU9-F1
#
_entry.id   AF-B2IBU9-F1
#
_cell.length_a   1.000
_cell.length_b   1.000
_cell.length_c   1.000
_cell.angle_alpha   90.00
_cell.angle_beta   90.00
_cell.angle_gamma   90.00
#
_symmetry.space_group_name_H-M   'P 1'
#
loop_
_entity.id
_entity.type
_entity.pdbx_description
1 polymer ?
#
loop_
_entity_poly.entity_id
_entity_poly.type
_entity_poly.pdbx_seq_one_letter_code
_entity_poly.pdbx_strand_id
1 'polypeptide(L)' 'MIRLIAVASFALFAATSVQAMTPAPTPHPDAMITQVRLGCGPGSTLVNGVCVARSTIRQTRRCVRWSGGACALYQ' A
#
# COMPACT_ATOMS: atom_id res chain seq x y z
N MET A 1 3.76 -48.13 28.50
CA MET A 1 4.69 -47.01 28.23
C MET A 1 4.66 -46.57 26.77
N ILE A 2 4.79 -47.48 25.80
CA ILE A 2 4.78 -47.18 24.35
C ILE A 2 3.50 -46.46 23.86
N ARG A 3 2.33 -46.81 24.40
CA ARG A 3 1.05 -46.15 24.04
C ARG A 3 1.04 -44.66 24.33
N LEU A 4 1.66 -44.21 25.42
CA LEU A 4 1.70 -42.79 25.79
C LEU A 4 2.60 -42.00 24.83
N ILE A 5 3.69 -42.61 24.37
CA ILE A 5 4.61 -42.01 23.41
C ILE A 5 3.92 -41.81 22.05
N ALA A 6 3.15 -42.81 21.60
CA ALA A 6 2.39 -42.73 20.35
C ALA A 6 1.28 -41.65 20.38
N VAL A 7 0.60 -41.50 21.51
CA VAL A 7 -0.42 -40.46 21.69
C VAL A 7 0.23 -39.07 21.73
N ALA A 8 1.36 -38.93 22.43
CA ALA A 8 2.08 -37.67 22.49
C ALA A 8 2.61 -37.24 21.12
N SER A 9 3.23 -38.15 20.36
CA SER A 9 3.75 -37.82 19.03
C SER A 9 2.64 -37.43 18.06
N PHE A 10 1.51 -38.13 18.08
CA PHE A 10 0.36 -37.81 17.23
C PHE A 10 -0.24 -36.44 17.55
N ALA A 11 -0.37 -36.10 18.83
CA ALA A 11 -0.88 -34.80 19.27
C ALA A 11 0.05 -33.64 18.85
N LEU A 12 1.38 -33.82 18.95
CA LEU A 12 2.35 -32.82 18.51
C LEU A 12 2.29 -32.59 16.99
N PHE A 13 2.23 -33.66 16.19
CA PHE A 13 2.14 -33.56 14.74
C PHE A 13 0.84 -32.86 14.29
N ALA A 14 -0.28 -33.14 14.96
CA ALA A 14 -1.54 -32.47 14.66
C ALA A 14 -1.48 -30.95 14.95
N ALA A 15 -0.88 -30.54 16.07
CA ALA A 15 -0.77 -29.13 16.44
C ALA A 15 0.10 -28.29 15.49
N THR A 16 1.15 -28.90 14.91
CA THR A 16 2.04 -28.18 13.97
C THR A 16 1.38 -27.81 12.63
N SER A 17 0.29 -28.49 12.24
CA SER A 17 -0.39 -28.22 10.97
C SER A 17 -1.03 -26.82 10.88
N VAL A 18 -1.29 -26.16 12.01
CA VAL A 18 -1.97 -24.85 12.08
C VAL A 18 -1.04 -23.67 11.76
N GLN A 19 0.29 -23.86 11.83
CA GLN A 19 1.25 -22.78 11.60
C GLN A 19 1.50 -22.45 10.12
N ALA A 20 0.89 -23.21 9.20
CA ALA A 20 1.04 -23.02 7.76
C ALA A 20 -0.07 -22.15 7.13
N MET A 21 -0.95 -21.54 7.93
CA MET A 21 -1.81 -20.47 7.41
C MET A 21 -0.98 -19.21 7.27
N THR A 22 -0.52 -18.95 6.04
CA THR A 22 0.02 -17.65 5.63
C THR A 22 -0.92 -16.56 6.12
N PRO A 23 -0.44 -15.59 6.92
CA PRO A 23 -1.22 -14.42 7.28
C PRO A 23 -1.87 -13.85 6.02
N ALA A 24 -3.19 -13.63 6.07
CA ALA A 24 -3.91 -13.01 4.97
C ALA A 24 -3.12 -11.78 4.48
N PRO A 25 -2.92 -11.60 3.16
CA PRO A 25 -2.14 -10.48 2.65
C PRO A 25 -2.68 -9.20 3.28
N THR A 26 -1.87 -8.54 4.10
CA THR A 26 -2.21 -7.23 4.65
C THR A 26 -2.57 -6.34 3.47
N PRO A 27 -3.74 -5.67 3.47
CA PRO A 27 -4.15 -4.81 2.37
C PRO A 27 -3.01 -3.84 2.07
N HIS A 28 -2.37 -4.03 0.92
CA HIS A 28 -1.28 -3.17 0.52
C HIS A 28 -1.88 -1.77 0.31
N PRO A 29 -1.33 -0.71 0.93
CA PRO A 29 -1.90 0.63 0.86
C PRO A 29 -2.01 1.18 -0.57
N ASP A 30 -1.38 0.54 -1.56
CA ASP A 30 -1.55 0.87 -2.97
C ASP A 30 -3.01 0.77 -3.44
N ALA A 31 -3.83 -0.11 -2.84
CA ALA A 31 -5.26 -0.18 -3.13
C ALA A 31 -6.02 1.07 -2.64
N MET A 32 -5.55 1.73 -1.57
CA MET A 32 -6.11 3.02 -1.12
C MET A 32 -5.71 4.17 -2.05
N ILE A 33 -4.53 4.12 -2.69
CA ILE A 33 -4.08 5.19 -3.59
C ILE A 33 -5.07 5.37 -4.76
N THR A 34 -5.66 4.28 -5.27
CA THR A 34 -6.64 4.35 -6.36
C THR A 34 -7.97 4.94 -5.89
N GLN A 35 -8.47 4.56 -4.71
CA GLN A 35 -9.69 5.11 -4.11
C GLN A 35 -9.54 6.61 -3.81
N VAL A 36 -8.39 7.01 -3.27
CA VAL A 36 -8.04 8.40 -2.97
C VAL A 36 -7.94 9.25 -4.25
N ARG A 37 -7.47 8.66 -5.37
CA ARG A 37 -7.51 9.33 -6.67
C ARG A 37 -8.93 9.52 -7.19
N LEU A 38 -9.84 8.56 -6.99
CA LEU A 38 -11.25 8.65 -7.40
C LEU A 38 -12.02 9.72 -6.60
N GLY A 39 -11.65 9.98 -5.35
CA GLY A 39 -12.31 10.99 -4.50
C GLY A 39 -12.25 12.42 -5.04
N CYS A 40 -11.23 12.76 -5.85
CA CYS A 40 -11.06 14.10 -6.43
C CYS A 40 -11.68 14.28 -7.83
N GLY A 41 -12.31 13.23 -8.38
CA GLY A 41 -12.87 13.24 -9.72
C GLY A 41 -11.86 13.00 -10.86
N PRO A 42 -12.35 12.87 -12.10
CA PRO A 42 -11.52 12.55 -13.26
C PRO A 42 -10.48 13.65 -13.53
N GLY A 43 -9.25 13.24 -13.82
CA GLY A 43 -8.16 14.17 -14.14
C GLY A 43 -7.45 14.79 -12.93
N SER A 44 -7.92 14.53 -11.72
CA SER A 44 -7.36 15.03 -10.46
C SER A 44 -6.86 13.89 -9.57
N THR A 45 -5.96 14.19 -8.64
CA THR A 45 -5.44 13.25 -7.66
C THR A 45 -5.27 13.95 -6.32
N LEU A 46 -5.57 13.25 -5.21
CA LEU A 46 -5.26 13.77 -3.88
C LEU A 46 -3.73 13.77 -3.67
N VAL A 47 -3.18 14.92 -3.31
CA VAL A 47 -1.78 15.11 -2.92
C VAL A 47 -1.79 15.82 -1.58
N ASN A 48 -1.22 15.21 -0.54
CA ASN A 48 -1.18 15.75 0.82
C ASN A 48 -2.56 16.22 1.34
N GLY A 49 -3.64 15.50 0.99
CA GLY A 49 -5.00 15.85 1.41
C GLY A 49 -5.72 16.89 0.52
N VAL A 50 -5.08 17.42 -0.52
CA VAL A 50 -5.66 18.41 -1.44
C VAL A 50 -5.87 17.78 -2.82
N CYS A 51 -7.03 18.04 -3.44
CA CYS A 51 -7.28 17.63 -4.81
C CYS A 51 -6.50 18.51 -5.79
N VAL A 52 -5.53 17.92 -6.49
CA VAL A 52 -4.67 18.62 -7.46
C VAL A 52 -4.85 18.01 -8.84
N ALA A 53 -5.00 18.87 -9.86
CA ALA A 53 -5.10 18.43 -11.25
C ALA A 53 -3.79 17.75 -11.71
N ARG A 54 -3.91 16.61 -12.41
CA ARG A 54 -2.75 15.88 -12.94
C ARG A 54 -1.93 16.71 -13.93
N SER A 55 -2.58 17.61 -14.67
CA SER A 55 -1.92 18.57 -15.57
C SER A 55 -0.98 19.49 -14.80
N THR A 56 -1.43 20.04 -13.68
CA THR A 56 -0.61 20.89 -12.80
C THR A 56 0.58 20.12 -12.28
N ILE A 57 0.40 18.91 -11.74
CA ILE A 57 1.52 18.06 -11.26
C ILE A 57 2.54 17.78 -12.36
N ARG A 58 2.09 17.57 -13.60
CA ARG A 58 2.99 17.37 -14.75
C ARG A 58 3.75 18.65 -15.11
N GLN A 59 3.09 19.80 -15.08
CA GLN A 59 3.72 21.10 -15.29
C GLN A 59 4.77 21.36 -14.21
N THR A 60 4.46 21.16 -12.93
CA THR A 60 5.42 21.38 -11.83
C THR A 60 6.66 20.50 -11.95
N ARG A 61 6.53 19.28 -12.48
CA ARG A 61 7.68 18.39 -12.73
C ARG A 61 8.61 18.86 -13.86
N ARG A 62 8.12 19.71 -14.76
CA ARG A 62 8.95 20.37 -15.77
C ARG A 62 9.60 21.63 -15.23
N CYS A 63 9.38 21.98 -13.97
CA CYS A 63 9.97 23.18 -13.41
C CYS A 63 11.49 23.01 -13.24
N VAL A 64 12.25 23.88 -13.90
CA VAL A 64 13.71 23.97 -13.79
C VAL A 64 14.11 24.91 -12.67
N ARG A 65 13.33 25.99 -12.45
CA ARG A 65 13.63 26.99 -11.41
C ARG A 65 12.39 27.33 -10.61
N TRP A 66 12.47 27.22 -9.29
CA TRP A 66 11.41 27.59 -8.36
C TRP A 66 11.70 28.95 -7.69
N SER A 67 10.70 29.82 -7.58
CA SER A 67 10.79 31.11 -6.89
C SER A 67 9.49 31.41 -6.15
N GLY A 68 9.55 31.60 -4.83
CA GLY A 68 8.43 32.14 -4.05
C GLY A 68 7.13 31.33 -4.07
N GLY A 69 7.20 30.01 -4.26
CA GLY A 69 6.00 29.15 -4.30
C GLY A 69 5.41 28.94 -5.70
N ALA A 70 6.05 29.47 -6.73
CA ALA A 70 5.70 29.21 -8.13
C ALA A 70 6.94 28.79 -8.94
N CYS A 71 6.67 28.13 -10.07
CA CYS A 71 7.72 27.85 -11.03
C CYS A 71 8.08 29.12 -11.81
N ALA A 72 9.36 29.50 -11.80
CA ALA A 72 9.92 30.63 -12.54
C ALA A 72 10.43 30.24 -13.94
N LEU A 73 10.76 28.96 -14.18
CA LEU A 73 11.21 28.48 -15.49
C LEU A 73 10.81 27.02 -15.71
N TYR A 74 10.20 26.72 -16.85
CA TYR A 74 9.85 25.36 -17.28
C TYR A 74 10.85 24.83 -18.32
N GLN A 75 11.00 23.50 -18.36
CA GLN A 75 11.78 22.73 -19.34
C GLN A 75 10.98 22.51 -20.62
#